data_AF-V8N689-F1
#
_entry.id   AF-V8N689-F1
#
_cell.length_a   1.000
_cell.length_b   1.000
_cell.length_c   1.000
_cell.angle_alpha   90.00
_cell.angle_beta   90.00
_cell.angle_gamma   90.00
#
_symmetry.space_group_name_H-M   'P 1'
#
loop_
_entity.id
_entity.type
_entity.pdbx_description
1 polymer ?
#
loop_
_entity_poly.entity_id
_entity_poly.type
_entity_poly.pdbx_seq_one_letter_code
_entity_poly.pdbx_strand_id
1 'polypeptide(L)'
;MPANGETVSVFTNPNIPVDISLGLLKRELAIGPSPASKKPKLLHGTLIIKDNSFRLVSSEQALKELGLGEHQLRFTCRIHFQDPRKEHETGLRVYNHLKNALKDYSVQHLSDTSIMVESILIQVTVQSEDPATKLLLVSWTYQ
;
A
#
# COMPACT_ATOMS: atom_id res chain seq x y z
N MET A 1 33.07 -41.15 17.05
CA MET A 1 32.36 -41.27 15.76
C MET A 1 31.06 -42.01 16.03
N PRO A 2 29.90 -41.57 15.53
CA PRO A 2 28.68 -42.36 15.64
C PRO A 2 28.86 -43.73 14.98
N ALA A 3 28.23 -44.76 15.54
CA ALA A 3 28.30 -46.10 14.97
C ALA A 3 27.48 -46.18 13.67
N ASN A 4 27.81 -47.14 12.78
CA ASN A 4 27.13 -47.32 11.49
C ASN A 4 25.60 -47.36 11.66
N GLY A 5 24.91 -46.32 11.16
CA GLY A 5 23.46 -46.20 11.18
C GLY A 5 22.89 -45.16 12.15
N GLU A 6 23.71 -44.53 12.99
CA GLU A 6 23.26 -43.47 13.90
C GLU A 6 23.30 -42.10 13.22
N THR A 7 22.17 -41.38 13.23
CA THR A 7 22.11 -39.99 12.78
C THR A 7 22.54 -39.06 13.90
N VAL A 8 23.56 -38.25 13.67
CA VAL A 8 23.97 -37.16 14.58
C VAL A 8 23.58 -35.83 13.95
N SER A 9 22.73 -35.07 14.65
CA SER A 9 22.40 -33.71 14.27
C SER A 9 23.29 -32.74 15.04
N VAL A 10 24.09 -31.95 14.31
CA VAL A 10 24.87 -30.85 14.88
C VAL A 10 24.14 -29.55 14.54
N PHE A 11 23.61 -28.89 15.56
CA PHE A 11 23.00 -27.58 15.39
C PHE A 11 24.09 -26.53 15.18
N THR A 12 24.02 -25.84 14.06
CA THR A 12 24.86 -24.66 13.79
C THR A 12 23.96 -23.46 13.54
N ASN A 13 24.46 -22.27 13.84
CA ASN A 13 23.78 -21.00 13.56
C ASN A 13 24.61 -20.22 12.52
N PRO A 14 24.54 -20.58 11.22
CA PRO A 14 25.33 -19.93 10.20
C PRO A 14 24.83 -18.50 9.99
N ASN A 15 25.75 -17.54 10.03
CA ASN A 15 25.45 -16.18 9.58
C ASN A 15 25.43 -16.15 8.05
N ILE A 16 24.26 -15.90 7.47
CA ILE A 16 24.10 -15.77 6.02
C ILE A 16 24.32 -14.30 5.67
N PRO A 17 25.38 -13.95 4.92
CA PRO A 17 25.58 -12.58 4.47
C PRO A 17 24.48 -12.20 3.48
N VAL A 18 23.89 -11.03 3.69
CA VAL A 18 22.88 -10.45 2.79
C VAL A 18 23.34 -9.06 2.41
N ASP A 19 23.53 -8.84 1.11
CA ASP A 19 23.84 -7.52 0.59
C ASP A 19 22.56 -6.68 0.53
N ILE A 20 22.69 -5.38 0.74
CA ILE A 20 21.55 -4.45 0.69
C ILE A 20 21.78 -3.39 -0.38
N SER A 21 20.74 -3.08 -1.15
CA SER A 21 20.87 -2.02 -2.15
C SER A 21 20.98 -0.64 -1.51
N LEU A 22 21.91 0.16 -2.04
CA LEU A 22 22.13 1.53 -1.56
C LEU A 22 20.88 2.41 -1.70
N GLY A 23 20.09 2.18 -2.75
CA GLY A 23 18.84 2.92 -2.97
C GLY A 23 17.82 2.66 -1.86
N LEU A 24 17.70 1.40 -1.42
CA LEU A 24 16.82 1.01 -0.32
C LEU A 24 17.28 1.67 1.00
N LEU A 25 18.58 1.59 1.31
CA LEU A 25 19.15 2.23 2.50
C LEU A 25 18.90 3.74 2.55
N LYS A 26 19.15 4.45 1.44
CA LYS A 26 18.95 5.90 1.36
C LYS A 26 17.49 6.29 1.59
N ARG A 27 16.55 5.56 1.00
CA ARG A 27 15.11 5.79 1.18
C ARG A 27 14.70 5.59 2.63
N GLU A 28 15.17 4.51 3.26
CA GLU A 28 14.85 4.22 4.65
C GLU A 28 15.41 5.30 5.60
N LEU A 29 16.60 5.82 5.34
CA LEU A 29 17.20 6.89 6.15
C LEU A 29 16.46 8.24 6.01
N ALA A 30 15.77 8.47 4.89
CA ALA A 30 15.00 9.68 4.66
C ALA A 30 13.60 9.66 5.32
N ILE A 31 13.08 8.48 5.65
CA ILE A 31 11.72 8.30 6.20
C ILE A 31 11.78 8.28 7.74
N GLY A 32 11.30 9.37 8.34
CA GLY A 32 10.98 9.50 9.76
C GLY A 32 12.11 10.05 10.64
N PRO A 33 11.80 10.46 11.89
CA PRO A 33 12.80 10.86 12.86
C PRO A 33 13.75 9.68 13.13
N SER A 34 15.05 9.96 13.15
CA SER A 34 16.09 8.99 13.47
C SER A 34 15.72 8.23 14.74
N PRO A 35 15.60 6.90 14.73
CA PRO A 35 15.32 6.15 15.94
C PRO A 35 16.42 6.47 16.96
N ALA A 36 16.04 6.51 18.24
CA ALA A 36 17.03 6.52 19.33
C ALA A 36 18.10 5.48 19.00
N SER A 37 19.37 5.90 19.00
CA SER A 37 20.54 5.28 18.33
C SER A 37 20.87 3.82 18.70
N LYS A 38 20.01 3.15 19.45
CA LYS A 38 20.20 1.80 20.00
C LYS A 38 19.08 0.81 19.65
N LYS A 39 18.04 1.21 18.92
CA LYS A 39 16.96 0.28 18.52
C LYS A 39 17.11 -0.12 17.04
N PRO A 40 17.03 -1.42 16.71
CA PRO A 40 17.00 -1.86 15.32
C PRO A 40 15.80 -1.24 14.61
N LYS A 41 16.00 -0.75 13.39
CA LYS A 41 14.94 -0.21 12.53
C LYS A 41 14.38 -1.34 11.68
N LEU A 42 13.05 -1.46 11.62
CA LEU A 42 12.39 -2.36 10.68
C LEU A 42 12.62 -1.84 9.27
N LEU A 43 13.15 -2.69 8.38
CA LEU A 43 13.41 -2.37 6.99
C LEU A 43 12.46 -3.18 6.11
N HIS A 44 11.74 -2.51 5.21
CA HIS A 44 10.85 -3.16 4.25
C HIS A 44 11.54 -3.29 2.90
N GLY A 45 11.73 -4.51 2.42
CA GLY A 45 12.37 -4.80 1.14
C GLY A 45 12.01 -6.18 0.63
N THR A 46 12.41 -6.46 -0.60
CA THR A 46 12.25 -7.78 -1.24
C THR A 46 13.59 -8.51 -1.23
N LEU A 47 13.59 -9.72 -0.66
CA LEU A 47 14.77 -10.60 -0.66
C LEU A 47 14.85 -11.37 -1.97
N ILE A 48 15.91 -11.13 -2.73
CA ILE A 48 16.25 -11.91 -3.93
C ILE A 48 17.30 -12.94 -3.54
N ILE A 49 16.99 -14.21 -3.81
CA ILE A 49 17.90 -15.35 -3.63
C ILE A 49 18.19 -15.89 -5.02
N LYS A 50 19.37 -15.57 -5.56
CA LYS A 50 19.76 -15.96 -6.92
C LYS A 50 21.27 -16.13 -7.00
N ASP A 51 21.74 -17.13 -7.75
CA ASP A 51 23.17 -17.35 -8.03
C ASP A 51 24.04 -17.44 -6.76
N ASN A 52 23.53 -18.13 -5.72
CA ASN A 52 24.17 -18.25 -4.41
C ASN A 52 24.44 -16.90 -3.70
N SER A 53 23.73 -15.84 -4.12
CA SER A 53 23.75 -14.53 -3.51
C SER A 53 22.39 -14.20 -2.89
N PHE A 54 22.44 -13.47 -1.78
CA PHE A 54 21.26 -12.97 -1.08
C PHE A 54 21.32 -11.45 -1.13
N ARG A 55 20.34 -10.83 -1.81
CA ARG A 55 20.28 -9.37 -1.96
C ARG A 55 18.94 -8.85 -1.50
N LEU A 56 18.96 -7.84 -0.65
CA LEU A 56 17.78 -7.10 -0.22
C LEU A 56 17.64 -5.82 -1.04
N VAL A 57 16.56 -5.72 -1.81
CA VAL A 57 16.30 -4.62 -2.75
C VAL A 57 14.91 -4.02 -2.52
N SER A 58 14.57 -2.91 -3.18
CA SER A 58 13.18 -2.41 -3.19
C SER A 58 12.29 -3.34 -4.04
N SER A 59 10.99 -3.37 -3.77
CA SER A 59 10.02 -4.16 -4.56
C SER A 59 10.05 -3.77 -6.04
N GLU A 60 10.15 -2.47 -6.33
CA GLU A 60 10.31 -1.93 -7.69
C GLU A 60 11.57 -2.47 -8.40
N GLN A 61 12.71 -2.49 -7.69
CA GLN A 61 13.95 -3.04 -8.23
C GLN A 61 13.83 -4.55 -8.48
N ALA A 62 13.19 -5.29 -7.56
CA ALA A 62 12.98 -6.72 -7.73
C ALA A 62 12.11 -7.04 -8.95
N LEU A 63 10.98 -6.33 -9.12
CA LEU A 63 10.12 -6.49 -10.29
C LEU A 63 10.89 -6.23 -11.58
N LYS A 64 11.69 -5.16 -11.62
CA LYS A 64 12.53 -4.82 -12.78
C LYS A 64 13.58 -5.90 -13.08
N GLU A 65 14.28 -6.40 -12.07
CA GLU A 65 15.30 -7.46 -12.23
C GLU A 65 14.69 -8.80 -12.69
N LEU A 66 13.46 -9.08 -12.27
CA LEU A 66 12.70 -10.27 -12.68
C LEU A 66 11.97 -10.11 -14.01
N GLY A 67 11.97 -8.90 -14.60
CA GLY A 67 11.22 -8.61 -15.82
C GLY A 67 9.69 -8.70 -15.63
N LEU A 68 9.22 -8.47 -14.42
CA LEU A 68 7.80 -8.54 -14.06
C LEU A 68 7.19 -7.15 -14.06
N GLY A 69 5.96 -7.05 -14.57
CA GLY A 69 5.13 -5.86 -14.41
C GLY A 69 4.51 -5.83 -13.01
N GLU A 70 4.41 -4.65 -12.42
CA GLU A 70 3.62 -4.46 -11.20
C GLU A 70 2.14 -4.72 -11.51
N HIS A 71 1.51 -5.58 -10.71
CA HIS A 71 0.09 -5.85 -10.85
C HIS A 71 -0.72 -4.76 -10.13
N GLN A 72 -1.34 -3.88 -10.90
CA GLN A 72 -2.14 -2.77 -10.39
C GLN A 72 -3.51 -3.27 -9.90
N LEU A 73 -3.57 -3.64 -8.62
CA LEU A 73 -4.81 -4.04 -7.97
C LEU A 73 -5.59 -2.81 -7.54
N ARG A 74 -6.80 -2.67 -8.08
CA ARG A 74 -7.75 -1.62 -7.71
C ARG A 74 -9.02 -2.26 -7.18
N PHE A 75 -9.36 -1.91 -5.95
CA PHE A 75 -10.62 -2.29 -5.32
C PHE A 75 -11.63 -1.17 -5.53
N THR A 76 -12.90 -1.54 -5.72
CA THR A 76 -14.01 -0.59 -5.82
C THR A 76 -15.19 -1.11 -5.02
N CYS A 77 -15.63 -0.32 -4.05
CA CYS A 77 -16.83 -0.55 -3.28
C CYS A 77 -17.98 0.33 -3.82
N ARG A 78 -19.19 -0.23 -3.83
CA ARG A 78 -20.44 0.43 -4.21
C ARG A 78 -21.29 0.65 -2.97
N ILE A 79 -21.47 1.91 -2.57
CA ILE A 79 -22.28 2.27 -1.40
C ILE A 79 -23.54 2.96 -1.88
N HIS A 80 -24.70 2.39 -1.54
CA HIS A 80 -25.99 2.96 -1.89
C HIS A 80 -26.59 3.66 -0.68
N PHE A 81 -27.12 4.87 -0.87
CA PHE A 81 -27.81 5.61 0.19
C PHE A 81 -28.89 6.53 -0.38
N GLN A 82 -29.88 6.86 0.45
CA GLN A 82 -30.99 7.73 0.06
C GLN A 82 -30.62 9.19 0.29
N ASP A 83 -30.63 10.01 -0.76
CA ASP A 83 -30.49 11.46 -0.70
C ASP A 83 -31.34 12.10 -1.83
N PRO A 84 -32.42 12.82 -1.50
CA PRO A 84 -33.31 13.41 -2.50
C PRO A 84 -32.68 14.59 -3.27
N ARG A 85 -31.48 15.03 -2.87
CA ARG A 85 -30.79 16.17 -3.48
C ARG A 85 -30.23 15.84 -4.85
N LYS A 86 -29.80 16.89 -5.56
CA LYS A 86 -29.06 16.74 -6.82
C LYS A 86 -27.67 16.14 -6.53
N GLU A 87 -27.16 15.39 -7.50
CA GLU A 87 -25.85 14.73 -7.41
C GLU A 87 -24.72 15.67 -6.96
N HIS A 88 -24.68 16.87 -7.55
CA HIS A 88 -23.68 17.89 -7.21
C HIS A 88 -23.75 18.34 -5.74
N GLU A 89 -24.96 18.53 -5.22
CA GLU A 89 -25.17 18.92 -3.82
C GLU A 89 -24.78 17.79 -2.87
N THR A 90 -25.09 16.54 -3.22
CA THR A 90 -24.65 15.36 -2.49
C THR A 90 -23.12 15.25 -2.50
N GLY A 91 -22.47 15.42 -3.65
CA GLY A 91 -21.01 15.42 -3.77
C GLY A 91 -20.36 16.47 -2.87
N LEU A 92 -20.86 17.70 -2.89
CA LEU A 92 -20.34 18.77 -2.03
C LEU A 92 -20.50 18.45 -0.54
N ARG A 93 -21.63 17.83 -0.15
CA ARG A 93 -21.87 17.40 1.24
C ARG A 93 -20.90 16.31 1.68
N VAL A 94 -20.66 15.30 0.83
CA VAL A 94 -19.69 14.24 1.09
C VAL A 94 -18.29 14.84 1.23
N TYR A 95 -17.88 15.72 0.32
CA TYR A 95 -16.59 16.41 0.39
C TYR A 95 -16.42 17.18 1.71
N ASN A 96 -17.39 18.01 2.08
CA ASN A 96 -17.34 18.79 3.32
C ASN A 96 -17.28 17.90 4.56
N HIS A 97 -18.02 16.80 4.56
CA HIS A 97 -17.98 15.82 5.65
C HIS A 97 -16.59 15.19 5.78
N LEU A 98 -16.01 14.70 4.68
CA LEU A 98 -14.69 14.07 4.66
C LEU A 98 -13.59 15.05 5.06
N LYS A 99 -13.62 16.29 4.56
CA LYS A 99 -12.66 17.33 4.91
C LYS A 99 -12.68 17.67 6.40
N ASN A 100 -13.85 17.62 7.04
CA ASN A 100 -13.98 17.87 8.47
C ASN A 100 -13.57 16.66 9.33
N ALA A 101 -13.85 15.44 8.86
CA ALA A 101 -13.56 14.20 9.57
C ALA A 101 -12.09 13.76 9.45
N LEU A 102 -11.46 14.00 8.29
CA LEU A 102 -10.12 13.52 7.93
C LEU A 102 -9.11 14.68 7.91
N LYS A 103 -8.94 15.37 9.04
CA LYS A 103 -8.12 16.59 9.13
C LYS A 103 -6.63 16.40 8.82
N ASP A 104 -6.13 15.20 9.06
CA ASP A 104 -4.73 14.84 8.86
C ASP A 104 -4.44 14.35 7.43
N TYR A 105 -5.46 14.26 6.58
CA TYR A 105 -5.36 13.76 5.21
C TYR A 105 -5.72 14.82 4.18
N SER A 106 -5.07 14.77 3.03
CA SER A 106 -5.36 15.63 1.88
C SER A 106 -6.69 15.21 1.23
N VAL A 107 -7.71 16.05 1.40
CA VAL A 107 -9.03 15.88 0.77
C VAL A 107 -9.23 16.95 -0.29
N GLN A 108 -9.35 16.54 -1.55
CA GLN A 108 -9.50 17.42 -2.71
C GLN A 108 -10.81 17.14 -3.43
N HIS A 109 -11.52 18.22 -3.79
CA HIS A 109 -12.68 18.13 -4.67
C HIS A 109 -12.18 18.30 -6.11
N LEU A 110 -12.37 17.28 -6.93
CA LEU A 110 -12.07 17.29 -8.35
C LEU A 110 -13.28 17.83 -9.13
N SER A 111 -13.15 18.02 -10.45
CA SER A 111 -14.31 18.29 -11.31
C SER A 111 -15.27 17.09 -11.33
N ASP A 112 -16.52 17.32 -11.72
CA ASP A 112 -17.49 16.24 -12.01
C ASP A 112 -17.77 15.31 -10.81
N THR A 113 -18.17 15.91 -9.67
CA THR A 113 -18.66 15.20 -8.45
C THR A 113 -17.70 14.16 -7.85
N SER A 114 -16.42 14.23 -8.22
CA SER A 114 -15.37 13.33 -7.75
C SER A 114 -14.54 13.95 -6.63
N ILE A 115 -14.14 13.13 -5.67
CA ILE A 115 -13.42 13.52 -4.45
C ILE A 115 -12.20 12.61 -4.33
N MET A 116 -11.03 13.19 -4.12
CA MET A 116 -9.80 12.47 -3.83
C MET A 116 -9.45 12.61 -2.35
N VAL A 117 -9.17 11.49 -1.70
CA VAL A 117 -8.62 11.43 -0.34
C VAL A 117 -7.30 10.69 -0.43
N GLU A 118 -6.17 11.41 -0.40
CA GLU A 118 -4.85 10.86 -0.73
C GLU A 118 -4.85 10.14 -2.09
N SER A 119 -4.82 8.80 -2.08
CA SER A 119 -4.85 7.92 -3.26
C SER A 119 -6.21 7.26 -3.50
N ILE A 120 -7.22 7.57 -2.68
CA ILE A 120 -8.57 7.00 -2.77
C ILE A 120 -9.45 7.94 -3.61
N LEU A 121 -10.05 7.38 -4.67
CA LEU A 121 -11.02 8.08 -5.50
C LEU A 121 -12.44 7.75 -5.05
N ILE A 122 -13.24 8.79 -4.83
CA ILE A 122 -14.65 8.70 -4.49
C ILE A 122 -15.44 9.40 -5.59
N GLN A 123 -16.43 8.75 -6.19
CA GLN A 123 -17.31 9.36 -7.18
C GLN A 123 -18.76 9.23 -6.73
N VAL A 124 -19.51 10.33 -6.81
CA VAL A 124 -20.96 10.32 -6.59
C VAL A 124 -21.63 10.14 -7.93
N THR A 125 -22.57 9.20 -8.01
CA THR A 125 -23.38 8.95 -9.21
C THR A 125 -24.84 8.76 -8.81
N VAL A 126 -25.76 9.00 -9.74
CA VAL A 126 -27.19 8.75 -9.55
C VAL A 126 -27.55 7.42 -10.20
N GLN A 127 -28.33 6.59 -9.50
CA GLN A 127 -28.87 5.37 -10.09
C GLN A 127 -30.07 5.73 -10.98
N SER A 128 -30.11 5.25 -12.22
CA SER A 128 -31.07 5.73 -13.24
C SER A 128 -32.54 5.43 -12.93
N GLU A 129 -32.82 4.40 -12.12
CA GLU A 129 -34.18 3.94 -11.84
C GLU A 129 -34.81 4.60 -10.61
N ASP A 130 -34.00 5.10 -9.68
CA ASP A 130 -34.46 5.81 -8.48
C ASP A 130 -33.57 7.04 -8.22
N PRO A 131 -34.01 8.26 -8.59
CA PRO A 131 -33.23 9.47 -8.38
C PRO A 131 -33.02 9.80 -6.90
N ALA A 132 -33.77 9.22 -5.97
CA ALA A 132 -33.53 9.36 -4.53
C ALA A 132 -32.38 8.46 -4.04
N THR A 133 -32.08 7.36 -4.74
CA THR A 133 -30.92 6.52 -4.44
C THR A 133 -29.65 7.06 -5.11
N LYS A 134 -28.65 7.38 -4.30
CA LYS A 134 -27.31 7.76 -4.73
C LYS A 134 -26.36 6.58 -4.59
N LEU A 135 -25.44 6.48 -5.54
CA LEU A 135 -24.37 5.50 -5.55
C LEU A 135 -23.02 6.21 -5.35
N LEU A 136 -22.33 5.87 -4.28
CA LEU A 136 -20.93 6.23 -4.05
C LEU A 136 -20.04 5.11 -4.57
N LEU A 137 -19.16 5.42 -5.52
CA LEU A 137 -18.08 4.54 -5.93
C LEU A 137 -16.83 4.93 -5.15
N VAL A 138 -16.38 4.08 -4.23
CA VAL A 138 -15.15 4.29 -3.46
C VAL A 138 -14.09 3.35 -3.98
N SER A 139 -12.96 3.87 -4.41
CA SER A 139 -11.93 3.07 -5.06
C SER A 139 -10.53 3.39 -4.60
N TRP A 140 -9.77 2.36 -4.28
CA TRP A 140 -8.40 2.45 -3.75
C TRP A 140 -7.52 1.38 -4.38
N THR A 141 -6.22 1.64 -4.43
CA THR A 141 -5.22 0.66 -4.89
C THR A 141 -4.71 -0.19 -3.72
N TYR A 142 -4.25 -1.40 -4.01
CA TYR A 142 -3.36 -2.11 -3.10
C TYR A 142 -1.99 -1.39 -3.11
N GLN A 143 -1.48 -1.01 -1.93
CA GLN A 143 -0.17 -0.35 -1.77
C GLN A 143 0.93 -1.36 -1.45
#